data_AF-T0YBN3-F1
#
_entry.id   AF-T0YBN3-F1
#
_cell.length_a   1.000
_cell.length_b   1.000
_cell.length_c   1.000
_cell.angle_alpha   90.00
_cell.angle_beta   90.00
_cell.angle_gamma   90.00
#
_symmetry.space_group_name_H-M   'P 1'
#
loop_
_entity.id
_entity.type
_entity.pdbx_description
1 polymer ?
#
loop_
_entity_poly.entity_id
_entity_poly.type
_entity_poly.pdbx_seq_one_letter_code
_entity_poly.pdbx_strand_id
1 'polypeptide(L)'
;MKKTEADYHGPVTARYLDYCLNDVSLTWELYERCRGRYRDFELTEHPSRVYSPASLAKAALKARGIVPPTLPPELTGRLMAGFYGGKVECRVVGHEVPDVAVLDFTSQYPSLYCLLGADRFLTAKRIETHDTTEEVRAWTESLTVEDLLKPETWRDPRMWTLCEVEADGEVLPLRSTYSGSSTDAPTIGWNHVTTEAGVTLPYMLPDLLAARLLGEKVPRIVGATTFEPKGQQSLRPFTILGTEVGPSDDLIRTLTEARIREKREKRPGWEARA
;
A
#
# COMPACT_ATOMS: atom_id res chain seq x y z
N MET A 1 17.80 30.23 8.22
CA MET A 1 18.64 30.11 9.44
C MET A 1 18.95 28.64 9.73
N LYS A 2 19.68 28.27 10.79
CA LYS A 2 19.81 26.86 11.24
C LYS A 2 19.09 26.66 12.57
N LYS A 3 18.54 25.46 12.77
CA LYS A 3 17.97 25.01 14.06
C LYS A 3 19.06 25.14 15.14
N THR A 4 18.72 25.77 16.25
CA THR A 4 19.58 25.87 17.44
C THR A 4 19.11 24.90 18.52
N GLU A 5 19.72 24.89 19.70
CA GLU A 5 19.34 24.02 20.82
C GLU A 5 19.02 24.87 22.06
N ALA A 6 18.12 24.36 22.91
CA ALA A 6 17.77 24.95 24.20
C ALA A 6 17.56 23.86 25.25
N ASP A 7 17.87 24.18 26.50
CA ASP A 7 17.53 23.32 27.65
C ASP A 7 16.07 23.58 28.05
N TYR A 8 15.21 22.62 27.75
CA TYR A 8 13.77 22.67 28.04
C TYR A 8 13.43 22.56 29.53
N HIS A 9 14.38 22.14 30.37
CA HIS A 9 14.23 22.02 31.81
C HIS A 9 14.93 23.15 32.58
N GLY A 10 15.64 24.03 31.86
CA GLY A 10 16.34 25.17 32.42
C GLY A 10 15.45 26.40 32.63
N PRO A 11 15.98 27.46 33.27
CA PRO A 11 15.28 28.72 33.43
C PRO A 11 15.09 29.44 32.08
N VAL A 12 14.03 30.25 31.98
CA VAL A 12 13.82 31.14 30.82
C VAL A 12 14.90 32.22 30.80
N THR A 13 15.78 32.14 29.81
CA THR A 13 16.89 33.08 29.60
C THR A 13 16.71 33.83 28.28
N ALA A 14 17.46 34.93 28.06
CA ALA A 14 17.47 35.62 26.76
C ALA A 14 17.80 34.66 25.60
N ARG A 15 18.79 33.77 25.80
CA ARG A 15 19.15 32.72 24.84
C ARG A 15 17.99 31.75 24.56
N TYR A 16 17.18 31.43 25.57
CA TYR A 16 15.98 30.59 25.41
C TYR A 16 14.91 31.32 24.58
N LEU A 17 14.72 32.62 24.81
CA LEU A 17 13.81 33.44 24.00
C LEU A 17 14.28 33.54 22.54
N ASP A 18 15.58 33.74 22.31
CA ASP A 18 16.19 33.75 20.97
C ASP A 18 15.97 32.41 20.25
N TYR A 19 16.11 31.30 20.97
CA TYR A 19 15.79 29.97 20.45
C TYR A 19 14.33 29.87 20.00
N CYS A 20 13.37 30.27 20.84
CA CYS A 20 11.95 30.23 20.50
C CYS A 20 11.62 31.10 19.27
N LEU A 21 12.20 32.30 19.19
CA LEU A 21 12.03 33.20 18.04
C LEU A 21 12.64 32.62 16.76
N ASN A 22 13.81 31.98 16.85
CA ASN A 22 14.43 31.27 15.74
C ASN A 22 13.56 30.10 15.26
N ASP A 23 12.96 29.33 16.16
CA ASP A 23 12.07 28.22 15.81
C ASP A 23 10.81 28.67 15.06
N VAL A 24 10.20 29.78 15.47
CA VAL A 24 9.08 30.39 14.73
C VAL A 24 9.53 30.85 13.35
N SER A 25 10.68 31.51 13.26
CA SER A 25 11.24 32.02 12.00
C SER A 25 11.55 30.89 11.01
N LEU A 26 12.16 29.81 11.49
CA LEU A 26 12.46 28.62 10.70
C LEU A 26 11.20 27.88 10.24
N THR A 27 10.20 27.77 11.11
CA THR A 27 8.91 27.15 10.78
C THR A 27 8.20 27.93 9.68
N TRP A 28 8.25 29.27 9.75
CA TRP A 28 7.73 30.14 8.69
C TRP A 28 8.48 29.96 7.37
N GLU A 29 9.83 29.97 7.39
CA GLU A 29 10.65 29.75 6.20
C GLU A 29 10.34 28.39 5.54
N LEU A 30 10.20 27.33 6.34
CA LEU A 30 9.82 26.00 5.86
C LEU A 30 8.42 26.02 5.24
N TYR A 31 7.45 26.66 5.89
CA TYR A 31 6.09 26.78 5.37
C TYR A 31 6.06 27.48 4.01
N GLU A 32 6.81 28.57 3.82
CA GLU A 32 6.90 29.27 2.53
C GLU A 32 7.48 28.38 1.43
N ARG A 33 8.53 27.60 1.74
CA ARG A 33 9.11 26.63 0.80
C ARG A 33 8.14 25.51 0.46
N CYS A 34 7.45 24.94 1.46
CA CYS A 34 6.43 23.91 1.27
C CYS A 34 5.26 24.43 0.42
N ARG A 35 4.80 25.67 0.64
CA ARG A 35 3.80 26.31 -0.21
C ARG A 35 4.29 26.53 -1.62
N GLY A 36 5.55 26.92 -1.78
CA GLY A 36 6.21 27.04 -3.07
C GLY A 36 6.15 25.72 -3.83
N ARG A 37 6.56 24.63 -3.17
CA ARG A 37 6.51 23.27 -3.71
C ARG A 37 5.09 22.79 -3.98
N TYR A 38 4.13 23.15 -3.14
CA TYR A 38 2.73 22.75 -3.31
C TYR A 38 2.13 23.28 -4.61
N ARG A 39 2.54 24.47 -5.08
CA ARG A 39 2.07 25.03 -6.36
C ARG A 39 2.39 24.12 -7.55
N ASP A 40 3.51 23.42 -7.51
CA ASP A 40 3.90 22.49 -8.58
C ASP A 40 2.92 21.31 -8.72
N PHE A 41 2.13 20.99 -7.68
CA PHE A 41 1.14 19.92 -7.77
C PHE A 41 -0.08 20.31 -8.59
N GLU A 42 -0.31 21.61 -8.83
CA GLU A 42 -1.43 22.13 -9.65
C GLU A 42 -2.82 21.64 -9.18
N LEU A 43 -2.95 21.35 -7.88
CA LEU A 43 -4.19 20.94 -7.25
C LEU A 43 -5.00 22.14 -6.76
N THR A 44 -6.32 22.03 -6.81
CA THR A 44 -7.24 23.08 -6.34
C THR A 44 -7.46 23.08 -4.82
N GLU A 45 -6.99 22.05 -4.11
CA GLU A 45 -7.19 21.96 -2.67
C GLU A 45 -6.39 23.05 -1.95
N HIS A 46 -6.96 23.64 -0.90
CA HIS A 46 -6.23 24.68 -0.17
C HIS A 46 -5.08 24.04 0.63
N PRO A 47 -3.86 24.63 0.69
CA PRO A 47 -2.73 24.06 1.42
C PRO A 47 -3.04 23.70 2.88
N SER A 48 -3.92 24.48 3.55
CA SER A 48 -4.33 24.20 4.94
C SER A 48 -5.19 22.95 5.11
N ARG A 49 -5.59 22.29 4.01
CA ARG A 49 -6.34 21.02 4.00
C ARG A 49 -5.47 19.84 3.56
N VAL A 50 -4.19 20.09 3.29
CA VAL A 50 -3.20 19.08 2.96
C VAL A 50 -2.37 18.80 4.21
N TYR A 51 -2.90 17.94 5.08
CA TYR A 51 -2.31 17.58 6.36
C TYR A 51 -1.22 16.50 6.25
N SER A 52 -1.23 15.73 5.17
CA SER A 52 -0.37 14.56 4.97
C SER A 52 -0.25 14.16 3.49
N PRO A 53 0.71 13.30 3.13
CA PRO A 53 0.77 12.70 1.80
C PRO A 53 -0.55 12.03 1.37
N ALA A 54 -1.30 11.43 2.31
CA ALA A 54 -2.60 10.84 2.03
C ALA A 54 -3.65 11.88 1.63
N SER A 55 -3.70 13.03 2.30
CA SER A 55 -4.60 14.13 1.90
C SER A 55 -4.25 14.71 0.53
N LEU A 56 -2.96 14.74 0.18
CA LEU A 56 -2.49 15.16 -1.13
C LEU A 56 -2.92 14.17 -2.22
N ALA A 57 -2.75 12.86 -1.98
CA ALA A 57 -3.24 11.82 -2.88
C ALA A 57 -4.76 11.89 -3.06
N LYS A 58 -5.52 12.09 -1.97
CA LYS A 58 -6.98 12.30 -2.03
C LYS A 58 -7.36 13.52 -2.87
N ALA A 59 -6.61 14.63 -2.76
CA ALA A 59 -6.84 15.81 -3.58
C ALA A 59 -6.60 15.51 -5.07
N ALA A 60 -5.60 14.71 -5.43
CA ALA A 60 -5.37 14.27 -6.81
C ALA A 60 -6.51 13.38 -7.33
N LEU A 61 -6.98 12.41 -6.54
CA LEU A 61 -8.13 11.56 -6.90
C LEU A 61 -9.41 12.41 -7.12
N LYS A 62 -9.64 13.39 -6.24
CA LYS A 62 -10.76 14.34 -6.33
C LYS A 62 -10.65 15.23 -7.58
N ALA A 63 -9.44 15.71 -7.92
CA ALA A 63 -9.21 16.48 -9.14
C ALA A 63 -9.59 15.66 -10.38
N ARG A 64 -9.17 14.39 -10.43
CA ARG A 64 -9.53 13.40 -11.46
C ARG A 64 -11.03 13.06 -11.49
N GLY A 65 -11.78 13.42 -10.45
CA GLY A 65 -13.24 13.20 -10.36
C GLY A 65 -13.61 11.78 -9.93
N ILE A 66 -12.66 11.04 -9.33
CA ILE A 66 -12.90 9.68 -8.85
C ILE A 66 -13.82 9.72 -7.63
N VAL A 67 -14.93 8.98 -7.70
CA VAL A 67 -15.78 8.66 -6.56
C VAL A 67 -15.44 7.23 -6.11
N PRO A 68 -15.10 6.99 -4.84
CA PRO A 68 -14.81 5.64 -4.37
C PRO A 68 -16.01 4.70 -4.59
N PRO A 69 -15.83 3.52 -5.19
CA PRO A 69 -16.90 2.54 -5.29
C PRO A 69 -17.29 2.02 -3.89
N THR A 70 -18.56 1.67 -3.72
CA THR A 70 -19.08 1.10 -2.47
C THR A 70 -19.12 -0.42 -2.53
N LEU A 71 -18.82 -1.08 -1.40
CA LEU A 71 -18.99 -2.51 -1.19
C LEU A 71 -20.00 -2.76 -0.05
N PRO A 72 -20.63 -3.96 0.01
CA PRO A 72 -21.46 -4.34 1.14
C PRO A 72 -20.68 -4.28 2.48
N PRO A 73 -21.31 -3.83 3.58
CA PRO A 73 -20.64 -3.73 4.89
C PRO A 73 -20.07 -5.07 5.39
N GLU A 74 -20.79 -6.17 5.19
CA GLU A 74 -20.39 -7.51 5.63
C GLU A 74 -19.07 -7.93 4.95
N LEU A 75 -18.95 -7.64 3.66
CA LEU A 75 -17.75 -7.91 2.87
C LEU A 75 -16.59 -7.00 3.27
N THR A 76 -16.89 -5.76 3.65
CA THR A 76 -15.88 -4.81 4.13
C THR A 76 -15.20 -5.34 5.40
N GLY A 77 -15.96 -5.88 6.35
CA GLY A 77 -15.39 -6.46 7.57
C GLY A 77 -14.43 -7.61 7.28
N ARG A 78 -14.83 -8.56 6.42
CA ARG A 78 -13.99 -9.69 6.00
C ARG A 78 -12.75 -9.25 5.23
N LEU A 79 -12.87 -8.28 4.33
CA LEU A 79 -11.74 -7.69 3.61
C LEU A 79 -10.74 -7.01 4.55
N MET A 80 -11.22 -6.29 5.57
CA MET A 80 -10.32 -5.69 6.57
C MET A 80 -9.60 -6.73 7.42
N ALA A 81 -10.27 -7.84 7.74
CA ALA A 81 -9.63 -8.95 8.44
C ALA A 81 -8.56 -9.65 7.59
N GLY A 82 -8.82 -9.84 6.28
CA GLY A 82 -7.88 -10.47 5.35
C GLY A 82 -6.84 -9.52 4.71
N PHE A 83 -6.91 -8.22 4.96
CA PHE A 83 -5.91 -7.26 4.52
C PHE A 83 -4.67 -7.40 5.40
N TYR A 84 -3.46 -7.52 4.86
CA TYR A 84 -2.21 -7.51 5.64
C TYR A 84 -1.21 -6.49 5.08
N GLY A 85 -0.38 -5.96 5.97
CA GLY A 85 0.69 -5.01 5.62
C GLY A 85 1.98 -5.71 5.18
N GLY A 86 3.10 -4.98 5.25
CA GLY A 86 4.41 -5.51 4.89
C GLY A 86 4.81 -6.73 5.73
N LYS A 87 5.47 -7.70 5.08
CA LYS A 87 6.07 -8.86 5.73
C LYS A 87 7.37 -8.46 6.43
N VAL A 88 7.48 -8.78 7.71
CA VAL A 88 8.71 -8.67 8.49
C VAL A 88 8.95 -10.01 9.15
N GLU A 89 10.19 -10.52 9.07
CA GLU A 89 10.58 -11.79 9.69
C GLU A 89 12.02 -11.72 10.18
N CYS A 90 12.31 -12.47 11.24
CA CYS A 90 13.67 -12.69 11.73
C CYS A 90 13.96 -14.18 11.65
N ARG A 91 14.74 -14.60 10.65
CA ARG A 91 15.03 -16.02 10.40
C ARG A 91 16.31 -16.50 11.07
N VAL A 92 17.23 -15.59 11.39
CA VAL A 92 18.51 -15.88 12.05
C VAL A 92 18.66 -14.94 13.25
N VAL A 93 18.78 -15.51 14.45
CA VAL A 93 18.87 -14.78 15.72
C VAL A 93 20.14 -15.23 16.45
N GLY A 94 20.92 -14.28 16.97
CA GLY A 94 22.09 -14.59 17.79
C GLY A 94 23.30 -15.16 17.03
N HIS A 95 23.28 -15.11 15.69
CA HIS A 95 24.35 -15.58 14.84
C HIS A 95 24.76 -14.50 13.83
N GLU A 96 26.07 -14.44 13.56
CA GLU A 96 26.62 -13.65 12.46
C GLU A 96 26.28 -14.31 11.13
N VAL A 97 25.86 -13.51 10.15
CA VAL A 97 25.65 -13.95 8.77
C VAL A 97 26.68 -13.23 7.90
N PRO A 98 27.78 -13.90 7.49
CA PRO A 98 28.75 -13.31 6.57
C PRO A 98 28.14 -13.18 5.16
N ASP A 99 28.71 -12.28 4.35
CA ASP A 99 28.40 -12.14 2.91
C ASP A 99 26.94 -11.83 2.56
N VAL A 100 26.35 -10.81 3.21
CA VAL A 100 24.97 -10.39 2.96
C VAL A 100 24.86 -9.43 1.77
N ALA A 101 24.00 -9.77 0.80
CA ALA A 101 23.54 -8.86 -0.24
C ALA A 101 22.16 -8.30 0.12
N VAL A 102 22.01 -6.96 0.05
CA VAL A 102 20.71 -6.29 0.21
C VAL A 102 20.08 -6.10 -1.16
N LEU A 103 18.88 -6.66 -1.34
CA LEU A 103 18.08 -6.53 -2.56
C LEU A 103 16.79 -5.75 -2.24
N ASP A 104 16.37 -4.88 -3.16
CA ASP A 104 15.20 -4.04 -2.99
C ASP A 104 14.39 -3.96 -4.29
N PHE A 105 13.07 -3.88 -4.17
CA PHE A 105 12.16 -3.71 -5.31
C PHE A 105 11.93 -2.23 -5.60
N THR A 106 12.30 -1.80 -6.80
CA THR A 106 12.00 -0.43 -7.25
C THR A 106 10.48 -0.20 -7.28
N SER A 107 10.01 0.71 -6.43
CA SER A 107 8.60 1.11 -6.35
C SER A 107 7.64 -0.09 -6.21
N GLN A 108 7.91 -0.99 -5.25
CA GLN A 108 7.19 -2.25 -5.08
C GLN A 108 5.66 -2.13 -5.18
N TYR A 109 5.04 -1.26 -4.37
CA TYR A 109 3.57 -1.12 -4.36
C TYR A 109 3.00 -0.55 -5.68
N PRO A 110 3.54 0.53 -6.26
CA PRO A 110 3.15 0.95 -7.61
C PRO A 110 3.30 -0.13 -8.69
N SER A 111 4.39 -0.91 -8.63
CA SER A 111 4.62 -2.00 -9.58
C SER A 111 3.57 -3.09 -9.44
N LEU A 112 3.25 -3.52 -8.21
CA LEU A 112 2.17 -4.48 -7.94
C LEU A 112 0.80 -3.93 -8.34
N TYR A 113 0.51 -2.65 -8.08
CA TYR A 113 -0.72 -1.99 -8.49
C TYR A 113 -0.92 -2.10 -10.02
N CYS A 114 0.13 -1.87 -10.80
CA CYS A 114 0.11 -1.98 -12.25
C CYS A 114 0.00 -3.43 -12.74
N LEU A 115 0.73 -4.36 -12.10
CA LEU A 115 0.70 -5.79 -12.46
C LEU A 115 -0.67 -6.42 -12.22
N LEU A 116 -1.30 -6.09 -11.08
CA LEU A 116 -2.65 -6.54 -10.73
C LEU A 116 -3.75 -5.80 -11.51
N GLY A 117 -3.39 -4.75 -12.25
CA GLY A 117 -4.33 -3.91 -12.99
C GLY A 117 -5.31 -3.15 -12.09
N ALA A 118 -4.88 -2.72 -10.90
CA ALA A 118 -5.76 -2.21 -9.84
C ALA A 118 -6.52 -0.92 -10.17
N ASP A 119 -6.07 -0.09 -11.14
CA ASP A 119 -6.76 1.15 -11.54
C ASP A 119 -8.19 0.91 -12.02
N ARG A 120 -8.47 -0.27 -12.59
CA ARG A 120 -9.81 -0.65 -13.03
C ARG A 120 -10.83 -0.66 -11.87
N PHE A 121 -10.41 -0.97 -10.65
CA PHE A 121 -11.28 -0.96 -9.47
C PHE A 121 -11.46 0.46 -8.94
N LEU A 122 -10.38 1.24 -8.90
CA LEU A 122 -10.42 2.62 -8.44
C LEU A 122 -11.32 3.49 -9.32
N THR A 123 -11.36 3.20 -10.62
CA THR A 123 -12.12 3.95 -11.63
C THR A 123 -13.45 3.28 -11.99
N ALA A 124 -13.81 2.16 -11.37
CA ALA A 124 -15.03 1.43 -11.67
C ALA A 124 -16.29 2.24 -11.29
N LYS A 125 -17.40 2.08 -12.02
CA LYS A 125 -18.70 2.62 -11.59
C LYS A 125 -19.27 1.84 -10.40
N ARG A 126 -19.04 0.53 -10.38
CA ARG A 126 -19.41 -0.37 -9.28
C ARG A 126 -18.52 -1.61 -9.30
N ILE A 127 -18.53 -2.35 -8.20
CA ILE A 127 -17.85 -3.64 -8.08
C ILE A 127 -18.94 -4.69 -7.87
N GLU A 128 -18.96 -5.71 -8.72
CA GLU A 128 -19.80 -6.89 -8.57
C GLU A 128 -18.98 -8.02 -7.95
N THR A 129 -19.68 -8.98 -7.32
CA THR A 129 -19.06 -10.11 -6.62
C THR A 129 -19.67 -11.41 -7.11
N HIS A 130 -18.83 -12.41 -7.30
CA HIS A 130 -19.24 -13.73 -7.78
C HIS A 130 -18.67 -14.81 -6.88
N ASP A 131 -19.47 -15.83 -6.56
CA ASP A 131 -18.93 -17.07 -5.97
C ASP A 131 -18.16 -17.81 -7.06
N THR A 132 -16.86 -17.96 -6.83
CA THR A 132 -15.93 -18.59 -7.75
C THR A 132 -15.13 -19.68 -7.04
N THR A 133 -15.71 -20.29 -6.01
CA THR A 133 -15.02 -21.23 -5.12
C THR A 133 -14.34 -22.36 -5.89
N GLU A 134 -15.07 -23.06 -6.74
CA GLU A 134 -14.52 -24.20 -7.49
C GLU A 134 -13.52 -23.76 -8.57
N GLU A 135 -13.76 -22.63 -9.22
CA GLU A 135 -12.84 -22.08 -10.23
C GLU A 135 -11.49 -21.69 -9.63
N VAL A 136 -11.52 -21.08 -8.44
CA VAL A 136 -10.31 -20.67 -7.70
C VAL A 136 -9.57 -21.90 -7.19
N ARG A 137 -10.27 -22.91 -6.64
CA ARG A 137 -9.64 -24.18 -6.25
C ARG A 137 -8.89 -24.82 -7.42
N ALA A 138 -9.58 -25.06 -8.53
CA ALA A 138 -8.99 -25.68 -9.72
C ALA A 138 -7.80 -24.86 -10.25
N TRP A 139 -7.92 -23.53 -10.26
CA TRP A 139 -6.83 -22.66 -10.70
C TRP A 139 -5.60 -22.76 -9.79
N THR A 140 -5.81 -22.65 -8.48
CA THR A 140 -4.72 -22.71 -7.50
C THR A 140 -4.01 -24.05 -7.48
N GLU A 141 -4.71 -25.15 -7.78
CA GLU A 141 -4.11 -26.48 -7.92
C GLU A 141 -3.25 -26.59 -9.19
N SER A 142 -3.71 -26.01 -10.30
CA SER A 142 -3.02 -26.05 -11.59
C SER A 142 -1.79 -25.15 -11.70
N LEU A 143 -1.72 -24.09 -10.88
CA LEU A 143 -0.69 -23.06 -10.99
C LEU A 143 0.70 -23.61 -10.63
N THR A 144 1.74 -23.25 -11.37
CA THR A 144 3.13 -23.52 -10.99
C THR A 144 3.88 -22.26 -10.56
N VAL A 145 5.09 -22.42 -10.01
CA VAL A 145 5.94 -21.29 -9.64
C VAL A 145 6.35 -20.47 -10.87
N GLU A 146 6.59 -21.14 -12.01
CA GLU A 146 6.95 -20.50 -13.28
C GLU A 146 5.80 -19.63 -13.81
N ASP A 147 4.55 -20.01 -13.54
CA ASP A 147 3.39 -19.19 -13.90
C ASP A 147 3.38 -17.87 -13.12
N LEU A 148 3.84 -17.86 -11.86
CA LEU A 148 3.93 -16.63 -11.05
C LEU A 148 4.99 -15.65 -11.57
N LEU A 149 5.89 -16.09 -12.45
CA LEU A 149 6.86 -15.21 -13.12
C LEU A 149 6.25 -14.51 -14.36
N LYS A 150 5.05 -14.91 -14.80
CA LYS A 150 4.38 -14.37 -15.99
C LYS A 150 3.46 -13.21 -15.61
N PRO A 151 3.61 -12.01 -16.21
CA PRO A 151 2.73 -10.87 -15.93
C PRO A 151 1.24 -11.15 -16.15
N GLU A 152 0.90 -12.08 -17.03
CA GLU A 152 -0.48 -12.47 -17.35
C GLU A 152 -1.17 -13.10 -16.15
N THR A 153 -0.43 -13.89 -15.36
CA THR A 153 -0.92 -14.51 -14.12
C THR A 153 -1.36 -13.46 -13.10
N TRP A 154 -0.59 -12.38 -12.97
CA TRP A 154 -0.92 -11.27 -12.07
C TRP A 154 -2.13 -10.44 -12.54
N ARG A 155 -2.40 -10.43 -13.85
CA ARG A 155 -3.58 -9.75 -14.42
C ARG A 155 -4.84 -10.58 -14.38
N ASP A 156 -4.74 -11.86 -14.02
CA ASP A 156 -5.89 -12.75 -13.95
C ASP A 156 -6.94 -12.22 -12.96
N PRO A 157 -8.23 -12.15 -13.34
CA PRO A 157 -9.28 -11.67 -12.44
C PRO A 157 -9.33 -12.38 -11.08
N ARG A 158 -8.95 -13.67 -11.02
CA ARG A 158 -8.94 -14.45 -9.79
C ARG A 158 -7.95 -13.90 -8.75
N MET A 159 -6.93 -13.13 -9.13
CA MET A 159 -6.06 -12.44 -8.17
C MET A 159 -6.84 -11.49 -7.25
N TRP A 160 -8.03 -11.05 -7.67
CA TRP A 160 -8.94 -10.23 -6.88
C TRP A 160 -10.04 -11.10 -6.27
N THR A 161 -9.64 -12.12 -5.50
CA THR A 161 -10.55 -13.00 -4.78
C THR A 161 -10.29 -12.93 -3.29
N LEU A 162 -11.36 -12.75 -2.51
CA LEU A 162 -11.35 -13.02 -1.08
C LEU A 162 -11.71 -14.49 -0.86
N CYS A 163 -10.83 -15.21 -0.17
CA CYS A 163 -10.98 -16.62 0.14
C CYS A 163 -11.22 -16.82 1.63
N GLU A 164 -12.19 -17.66 1.96
CA GLU A 164 -12.42 -18.22 3.29
C GLU A 164 -11.72 -19.56 3.38
N VAL A 165 -10.76 -19.72 4.29
CA VAL A 165 -9.92 -20.92 4.35
C VAL A 165 -9.94 -21.60 5.72
N GLU A 166 -9.91 -22.92 5.69
CA GLU A 166 -9.47 -23.75 6.82
C GLU A 166 -7.98 -24.05 6.64
N ALA A 167 -7.21 -23.89 7.70
CA ALA A 167 -5.76 -24.12 7.71
C ALA A 167 -5.41 -25.36 8.53
N ASP A 168 -4.41 -26.11 8.08
CA ASP A 168 -3.82 -27.29 8.70
C ASP A 168 -2.29 -27.20 8.69
N GLY A 169 -1.76 -26.20 9.39
CA GLY A 169 -0.33 -26.00 9.60
C GLY A 169 0.37 -25.15 8.54
N GLU A 170 -0.35 -24.57 7.57
CA GLU A 170 0.25 -23.67 6.58
C GLU A 170 0.77 -22.38 7.21
N VAL A 171 1.78 -21.78 6.57
CA VAL A 171 2.37 -20.52 7.01
C VAL A 171 1.55 -19.35 6.47
N LEU A 172 0.76 -18.72 7.35
CA LEU A 172 -0.14 -17.62 7.02
C LEU A 172 0.15 -16.36 7.85
N PRO A 173 -0.10 -15.16 7.31
CA PRO A 173 0.01 -13.94 8.10
C PRO A 173 -1.13 -13.88 9.12
N LEU A 174 -0.80 -13.56 10.37
CA LEU A 174 -1.76 -13.43 11.46
C LEU A 174 -1.48 -12.15 12.25
N ARG A 175 -2.55 -11.44 12.60
CA ARG A 175 -2.48 -10.35 13.59
C ARG A 175 -2.57 -10.91 15.00
N SER A 176 -1.53 -10.70 15.79
CA SER A 176 -1.49 -11.13 17.18
C SER A 176 -0.57 -10.24 18.02
N THR A 177 -0.66 -10.37 19.34
CA THR A 177 0.27 -9.76 20.29
C THR A 177 1.47 -10.71 20.48
N TYR A 178 2.64 -10.31 20.01
CA TYR A 178 3.87 -11.14 20.08
C TYR A 178 4.80 -10.73 21.22
N SER A 179 4.73 -9.48 21.68
CA SER A 179 5.29 -9.08 22.96
C SER A 179 4.36 -9.58 24.05
N GLY A 180 4.86 -10.33 25.03
CA GLY A 180 4.04 -11.00 26.05
C GLY A 180 3.21 -10.09 26.98
N SER A 181 3.08 -8.80 26.67
CA SER A 181 2.18 -7.86 27.33
C SER A 181 0.82 -7.84 26.61
N SER A 182 -0.26 -8.04 27.36
CA SER A 182 -1.64 -7.97 26.84
C SER A 182 -2.08 -6.55 26.47
N THR A 183 -1.27 -5.53 26.75
CA THR A 183 -1.56 -4.12 26.43
C THR A 183 -1.04 -3.68 25.07
N ASP A 184 -0.24 -4.51 24.41
CA ASP A 184 0.44 -4.11 23.19
C ASP A 184 -0.48 -4.23 21.98
N ALA A 185 -0.31 -3.29 21.04
CA ALA A 185 -1.09 -3.31 19.81
C ALA A 185 -0.74 -4.58 19.00
N PRO A 186 -1.74 -5.32 18.49
CA PRO A 186 -1.48 -6.47 17.63
C PRO A 186 -0.62 -6.08 16.42
N THR A 187 0.40 -6.87 16.13
CA THR A 187 1.25 -6.73 14.95
C THR A 187 1.06 -7.94 14.03
N ILE A 188 1.71 -7.95 12.87
CA ILE A 188 1.58 -9.03 11.88
C ILE A 188 2.81 -9.94 11.98
N GLY A 189 2.57 -11.25 12.07
CA GLY A 189 3.60 -12.27 11.99
C GLY A 189 3.14 -13.40 11.06
N TRP A 190 4.09 -14.07 10.42
CA TRP A 190 3.82 -15.24 9.58
C TRP A 190 4.05 -16.50 10.42
N ASN A 191 2.98 -17.25 10.70
CA ASN A 191 3.00 -18.38 11.62
C ASN A 191 2.42 -19.62 10.97
N HIS A 192 2.72 -20.79 11.54
CA HIS A 192 1.95 -22.00 11.28
C HIS A 192 0.56 -21.85 11.90
N VAL A 193 -0.48 -21.94 11.08
CA VAL A 193 -1.87 -21.76 11.50
C VAL A 193 -2.62 -23.06 11.30
N THR A 194 -3.34 -23.49 12.33
CA THR A 194 -4.32 -24.57 12.26
C THR A 194 -5.65 -24.04 12.77
N THR A 195 -6.71 -24.24 12.01
CA THR A 195 -8.08 -23.87 12.39
C THR A 195 -8.82 -25.06 12.97
N GLU A 196 -9.68 -24.82 13.95
CA GLU A 196 -10.67 -25.83 14.36
C GLU A 196 -11.63 -26.13 13.20
N ALA A 197 -12.22 -27.33 13.19
CA ALA A 197 -13.14 -27.75 12.13
C ALA A 197 -14.33 -26.78 12.00
N GLY A 198 -14.58 -26.28 10.79
CA GLY A 198 -15.64 -25.32 10.51
C GLY A 198 -15.29 -23.85 10.81
N VAL A 199 -14.09 -23.56 11.31
CA VAL A 199 -13.61 -22.18 11.51
C VAL A 199 -12.82 -21.75 10.28
N THR A 200 -13.26 -20.67 9.63
CA THR A 200 -12.56 -20.10 8.47
C THR A 200 -11.90 -18.77 8.78
N LEU A 201 -10.78 -18.52 8.10
CA LEU A 201 -10.07 -17.24 8.13
C LEU A 201 -10.10 -16.59 6.74
N PRO A 202 -10.34 -15.26 6.65
CA PRO A 202 -10.34 -14.53 5.39
C PRO A 202 -8.92 -14.17 4.93
N TYR A 203 -8.60 -14.44 3.67
CA TYR A 203 -7.36 -14.01 3.01
C TYR A 203 -7.61 -13.59 1.58
N MET A 204 -6.82 -12.65 1.06
CA MET A 204 -6.81 -12.43 -0.39
C MET A 204 -6.02 -13.55 -1.06
N LEU A 205 -6.43 -13.94 -2.27
CA LEU A 205 -5.79 -15.05 -2.99
C LEU A 205 -4.25 -14.93 -3.11
N PRO A 206 -3.65 -13.75 -3.34
CA PRO A 206 -2.19 -13.59 -3.33
C PRO A 206 -1.51 -14.03 -2.02
N ASP A 207 -2.15 -13.87 -0.86
CA ASP A 207 -1.60 -14.31 0.43
C ASP A 207 -1.55 -15.85 0.51
N LEU A 208 -2.55 -16.52 -0.08
CA LEU A 208 -2.59 -17.98 -0.16
C LEU A 208 -1.54 -18.53 -1.14
N LEU A 209 -1.29 -17.83 -2.24
CA LEU A 209 -0.21 -18.17 -3.16
C LEU A 209 1.16 -17.98 -2.49
N ALA A 210 1.33 -16.93 -1.68
CA ALA A 210 2.53 -16.74 -0.87
C ALA A 210 2.71 -17.86 0.18
N ALA A 211 1.63 -18.32 0.82
CA ALA A 211 1.67 -19.47 1.72
C ALA A 211 2.14 -20.75 1.01
N ARG A 212 1.65 -20.99 -0.20
CA ARG A 212 2.12 -22.11 -1.05
C ARG A 212 3.61 -22.04 -1.34
N LEU A 213 4.14 -20.84 -1.61
CA LEU A 213 5.58 -20.63 -1.88
C LEU A 213 6.46 -20.84 -0.64
N LEU A 214 5.93 -20.59 0.57
CA LEU A 214 6.68 -20.77 1.82
C LEU A 214 6.63 -22.21 2.34
N GLY A 215 5.61 -22.96 1.97
CA GLY A 215 5.51 -24.40 2.16
C GLY A 215 5.45 -25.10 0.82
N GLU A 216 4.37 -25.85 0.58
CA GLU A 216 4.13 -26.55 -0.69
C GLU A 216 2.64 -26.59 -1.08
N LYS A 217 1.74 -26.13 -0.20
CA LYS A 217 0.28 -26.30 -0.35
C LYS A 217 -0.46 -25.00 -0.07
N VAL A 218 -1.60 -24.85 -0.75
CA VAL A 218 -2.59 -23.80 -0.47
C VAL A 218 -3.54 -24.34 0.63
N PRO A 219 -3.89 -23.54 1.64
CA PRO A 219 -4.90 -23.92 2.63
C PRO A 219 -6.22 -24.32 1.98
N ARG A 220 -7.04 -25.11 2.68
CA ARG A 220 -8.32 -25.55 2.14
C ARG A 220 -9.26 -24.36 1.96
N ILE A 221 -9.48 -23.95 0.72
CA ILE A 221 -10.43 -22.89 0.37
C ILE A 221 -11.85 -23.43 0.55
N VAL A 222 -12.59 -22.97 1.54
CA VAL A 222 -13.98 -23.36 1.79
C VAL A 222 -14.96 -22.51 0.98
N GLY A 223 -14.63 -21.24 0.76
CA GLY A 223 -15.39 -20.32 -0.09
C GLY A 223 -14.49 -19.29 -0.75
N ALA A 224 -14.89 -18.81 -1.92
CA ALA A 224 -14.15 -17.77 -2.64
C ALA A 224 -15.09 -16.79 -3.34
N THR A 225 -14.87 -15.50 -3.12
CA THR A 225 -15.64 -14.41 -3.73
C THR A 225 -14.71 -13.56 -4.60
N THR A 226 -14.86 -13.64 -5.92
CA THR A 226 -14.12 -12.81 -6.87
C THR A 226 -14.80 -11.46 -7.06
N PHE A 227 -14.00 -10.39 -7.07
CA PHE A 227 -14.46 -9.02 -7.34
C PHE A 227 -14.29 -8.67 -8.81
N GLU A 228 -15.37 -8.20 -9.43
CA GLU A 228 -15.37 -7.75 -10.81
C GLU A 228 -15.72 -6.25 -10.93
N PRO A 229 -14.83 -5.42 -11.48
CA PRO A 229 -15.08 -4.00 -11.70
C PRO A 229 -15.98 -3.81 -12.94
N LYS A 230 -17.10 -3.09 -12.79
CA LYS A 230 -18.07 -2.87 -13.88
C LYS A 230 -18.13 -1.41 -14.30
N GLY A 231 -17.82 -1.20 -15.58
CA GLY A 231 -17.83 0.10 -16.25
C GLY A 231 -16.80 1.07 -15.68
N GLN A 232 -16.47 2.12 -16.42
CA GLN A 232 -15.53 3.16 -15.98
C GLN A 232 -16.27 4.46 -15.68
N GLN A 233 -15.92 5.13 -14.59
CA GLN A 233 -16.41 6.48 -14.26
C GLN A 233 -15.92 7.49 -15.29
N SER A 234 -16.62 8.62 -15.41
CA SER A 234 -16.16 9.74 -16.25
C SER A 234 -15.04 10.49 -15.52
N LEU A 235 -13.80 10.32 -16.00
CA LEU A 235 -12.62 10.91 -15.39
C LEU A 235 -12.22 12.21 -16.07
N ARG A 236 -11.72 13.16 -15.29
CA ARG A 236 -11.23 14.45 -15.80
C ARG A 236 -9.73 14.39 -16.03
N PRO A 237 -9.22 14.93 -17.15
CA PRO A 237 -7.80 15.13 -17.30
C PRO A 237 -7.33 16.19 -16.29
N PHE A 238 -6.10 16.06 -15.82
CA PHE A 238 -5.45 17.07 -15.00
C PHE A 238 -3.94 16.97 -15.09
N THR A 239 -3.26 18.02 -14.64
CA THR A 239 -1.81 18.07 -14.55
C THR A 239 -1.41 18.03 -13.08
N ILE A 240 -0.34 17.31 -12.77
CA ILE A 240 0.24 17.24 -11.43
C ILE A 240 1.75 17.12 -11.55
N LEU A 241 2.50 18.00 -10.89
CA LEU A 241 3.96 18.03 -10.98
C LEU A 241 4.46 18.17 -12.44
N GLY A 242 3.74 18.94 -13.26
CA GLY A 242 4.02 19.08 -14.69
C GLY A 242 3.82 17.81 -15.52
N THR A 243 3.18 16.79 -14.96
CA THR A 243 2.82 15.54 -15.66
C THR A 243 1.33 15.59 -16.00
N GLU A 244 1.02 15.55 -17.29
CA GLU A 244 -0.36 15.42 -17.77
C GLU A 244 -0.86 14.00 -17.55
N VAL A 245 -2.08 13.90 -17.01
CA VAL A 245 -2.80 12.62 -16.82
C VAL A 245 -4.13 12.73 -17.55
N GLY A 246 -4.29 11.95 -18.60
CA GLY A 246 -5.49 11.89 -19.41
C GLY A 246 -6.64 11.09 -18.74
N PRO A 247 -7.85 11.15 -19.29
CA PRO A 247 -9.03 10.46 -18.74
C PRO A 247 -8.90 8.93 -18.72
N SER A 248 -8.17 8.36 -19.68
CA SER A 248 -7.94 6.91 -19.82
C SER A 248 -6.65 6.41 -19.15
N ASP A 249 -5.83 7.32 -18.63
CA ASP A 249 -4.50 6.97 -18.15
C ASP A 249 -4.55 6.42 -16.73
N ASP A 250 -3.78 5.36 -16.44
CA ASP A 250 -3.55 4.90 -15.07
C ASP A 250 -2.72 5.93 -14.32
N LEU A 251 -3.34 6.59 -13.32
CA LEU A 251 -2.73 7.66 -12.55
C LEU A 251 -1.43 7.22 -11.87
N ILE A 252 -1.43 6.04 -11.25
CA ILE A 252 -0.30 5.56 -10.45
C ILE A 252 0.87 5.20 -11.36
N ARG A 253 0.59 4.53 -12.49
CA ARG A 253 1.58 4.21 -13.50
C ARG A 253 2.20 5.49 -14.07
N THR A 254 1.37 6.44 -14.51
CA THR A 254 1.83 7.69 -15.13
C THR A 254 2.76 8.49 -14.21
N LEU A 255 2.40 8.62 -12.92
CA LEU A 255 3.25 9.32 -11.95
C LEU A 255 4.54 8.56 -11.62
N THR A 256 4.49 7.23 -11.61
CA THR A 256 5.68 6.38 -11.38
C THR A 256 6.67 6.50 -12.54
N GLU A 257 6.18 6.43 -13.78
CA GLU A 257 6.99 6.61 -14.99
C GLU A 257 7.57 8.02 -15.09
N ALA A 258 6.79 9.05 -14.72
CA ALA A 258 7.28 10.42 -14.66
C ALA A 258 8.42 10.58 -13.65
N ARG A 259 8.31 9.99 -12.46
CA ARG A 259 9.39 9.99 -11.45
C ARG A 259 10.65 9.28 -11.96
N ILE A 260 10.51 8.14 -12.63
CA ILE A 260 11.65 7.40 -13.20
C ILE A 260 12.35 8.25 -14.27
N ARG A 261 11.58 8.89 -15.15
CA ARG A 261 12.11 9.80 -16.18
C ARG A 261 12.86 10.98 -15.57
N GLU A 262 12.28 11.64 -14.56
CA GLU A 262 12.93 12.76 -13.85
C GLU A 262 14.26 12.35 -13.21
N LYS A 263 14.31 11.17 -12.55
CA LYS A 263 15.55 10.61 -11.99
C LYS A 263 16.61 10.34 -13.07
N ARG A 264 16.21 9.74 -14.20
CA ARG A 264 17.13 9.44 -15.32
C ARG A 264 17.70 10.71 -15.95
N GLU A 265 16.89 11.75 -16.07
CA GLU A 265 17.27 13.03 -16.67
C GLU A 265 18.02 13.96 -15.70
N LYS A 266 18.16 13.58 -14.41
CA LYS A 266 18.80 14.37 -13.35
C LYS A 266 18.32 15.83 -13.31
N ARG A 267 17.02 16.07 -13.55
CA ARG A 267 16.47 17.43 -13.56
C ARG A 267 16.77 18.13 -12.23
N PRO A 268 17.09 19.44 -12.22
CA PRO A 268 17.39 20.16 -10.98
C PRO A 268 16.35 19.91 -9.88
N GLY A 269 16.80 19.44 -8.71
CA GLY A 269 15.94 19.11 -7.58
C GLY A 269 15.43 17.66 -7.52
N TRP A 270 15.86 16.77 -8.43
CA TRP A 270 15.50 15.34 -8.40
C TRP A 270 15.91 14.64 -7.09
N GLU A 271 17.05 15.04 -6.49
CA GLU A 271 17.58 14.52 -5.23
C GLU A 271 16.65 14.81 -4.03
N ALA A 272 16.01 15.98 -4.04
CA ALA A 272 15.08 16.40 -2.98
C ALA A 272 13.67 15.78 -3.12
N ARG A 273 13.43 15.04 -4.21
CA ARG A 273 12.16 14.36 -4.54
C ARG A 273 12.34 12.83 -4.61
N ALA A 274 13.57 12.34 -4.43
CA ALA A 274 13.95 10.94 -4.47
C ALA A 274 13.54 10.22 -3.19
#